data_AF-A0A553K8F8-F1
#
_entry.id   AF-A0A553K8F8-F1
#
_cell.length_a   1.000
_cell.length_b   1.000
_cell.length_c   1.000
_cell.angle_alpha   90.00
_cell.angle_beta   90.00
_cell.angle_gamma   90.00
#
_symmetry.space_group_name_H-M   'P 1'
#
loop_
_entity.id
_entity.type
_entity.pdbx_description
1 polymer ?
#
loop_
_entity_poly.entity_id
_entity_poly.type
_entity_poly.pdbx_seq_one_letter_code
_entity_poly.pdbx_strand_id
1 'polypeptide(L)'
;GLMWLLPRLSSFQEANGDIQLNLACSYENVSFSNGFYDIDVRHGYGNWDNLEVRTVRGEFIAPLASPRYLERHPVKAPEDLLAHRLIYSETPLVQWKQWFGRTGVPQAAQKTFDFSFDRSYMSLETSALGLGIAL
;
A
#
# COMPACT_ATOMS: atom_id res chain seq x y z
N GLY A 1 -1.97 7.57 -1.17
CA GLY A 1 -1.78 9.03 -1.05
C GLY A 1 -0.57 9.51 -1.82
N LEU A 2 0.64 9.28 -1.30
CA LEU A 2 1.90 9.84 -1.82
C LEU A 2 2.12 9.65 -3.33
N MET A 3 2.00 8.42 -3.84
CA MET A 3 2.30 8.11 -5.25
C MET A 3 1.21 8.52 -6.25
N TRP A 4 0.01 8.88 -5.77
CA TRP A 4 -1.14 9.14 -6.66
C TRP A 4 -1.75 10.53 -6.46
N LEU A 5 -2.02 10.95 -5.23
CA LEU A 5 -2.65 12.24 -4.96
C LEU A 5 -1.66 13.40 -5.10
N LEU A 6 -0.48 13.30 -4.48
CA LEU A 6 0.50 14.39 -4.50
C LEU A 6 0.90 14.85 -5.91
N PRO A 7 1.17 13.94 -6.87
CA PRO A 7 1.50 14.35 -8.25
C PRO A 7 0.38 15.10 -8.98
N ARG A 8 -0.86 15.04 -8.47
CA ARG A 8 -2.05 15.66 -9.09
C ARG A 8 -2.42 17.00 -8.47
N LEU A 9 -1.72 17.43 -7.41
CA LEU A 9 -2.06 18.67 -6.71
C LEU A 9 -1.79 19.92 -7.56
N SER A 10 -0.73 19.93 -8.39
CA SER A 10 -0.43 21.05 -9.28
C SER A 10 -1.59 21.33 -10.22
N SER A 11 -2.03 20.29 -10.97
CA SER A 11 -3.15 20.42 -11.90
C SER A 11 -4.46 20.81 -11.20
N PHE A 12 -4.67 20.37 -9.96
CA PHE A 12 -5.85 20.76 -9.20
C PHE A 12 -5.81 22.25 -8.81
N GLN A 13 -4.67 22.73 -8.30
CA GLN A 13 -4.48 24.13 -7.91
C GLN A 13 -4.58 25.06 -9.12
N GLU A 14 -4.00 24.68 -10.27
CA GLU A 14 -4.11 25.45 -11.52
C GLU A 14 -5.57 25.59 -11.98
N ALA A 15 -6.39 24.55 -11.79
CA ALA A 15 -7.81 24.57 -12.17
C ALA A 15 -8.73 25.22 -11.12
N ASN A 16 -8.31 25.30 -9.85
CA ASN A 16 -9.15 25.73 -8.71
C ASN A 16 -8.35 26.65 -7.77
N GLY A 17 -7.81 27.74 -8.30
CA GLY A 17 -6.86 28.62 -7.58
C GLY A 17 -7.42 29.37 -6.37
N ASP A 18 -8.74 29.32 -6.16
CA ASP A 18 -9.44 29.88 -5.00
C ASP A 18 -9.59 28.88 -3.84
N ILE A 19 -9.29 27.59 -4.07
CA ILE A 19 -9.41 26.53 -3.07
C ILE A 19 -8.06 26.31 -2.37
N GLN A 20 -8.00 26.59 -1.06
CA GLN A 20 -6.88 26.19 -0.22
C GLN A 20 -7.01 24.71 0.18
N LEU A 21 -6.03 23.89 -0.20
CA LEU A 21 -5.97 22.48 0.20
C LEU A 21 -5.21 22.30 1.52
N ASN A 22 -5.79 21.55 2.45
CA ASN A 22 -5.13 21.03 3.65
C ASN A 22 -5.15 19.50 3.61
N LEU A 23 -3.99 18.87 3.79
CA LEU A 23 -3.85 17.41 3.74
C LEU A 23 -3.30 16.91 5.07
N ALA A 24 -4.04 16.00 5.70
CA ALA A 24 -3.55 15.21 6.82
C ALA A 24 -3.48 13.72 6.44
N CYS A 25 -2.58 12.99 7.07
CA CYS A 25 -2.48 11.54 6.93
C CYS A 25 -2.67 10.88 8.29
N SER A 26 -3.65 10.00 8.42
CA SER A 26 -3.91 9.21 9.62
C SER A 26 -4.23 7.76 9.27
N TYR A 27 -3.97 6.85 10.19
CA TYR A 27 -4.42 5.46 10.13
C TYR A 27 -5.74 5.25 10.87
N GLU A 28 -6.15 6.24 11.66
CA GLU A 28 -7.40 6.21 12.38
C GLU A 28 -8.56 6.60 11.47
N ASN A 29 -9.75 6.09 11.80
CA ASN A 29 -10.96 6.54 11.14
C ASN A 29 -11.15 8.04 11.39
N VAL A 30 -11.18 8.80 10.30
CA VAL A 30 -11.49 10.22 10.34
C VAL A 30 -12.94 10.43 10.80
N SER A 31 -13.14 11.37 11.73
CA SER A 31 -14.46 11.87 12.07
C SER A 31 -14.76 13.15 11.30
N PHE A 32 -15.89 13.17 10.61
CA PHE A 32 -16.40 14.36 9.91
C PHE A 32 -17.20 15.29 10.84
N SER A 33 -17.48 14.87 12.08
CA SER A 33 -18.38 15.60 12.99
C SER A 33 -17.82 16.91 13.53
N ASN A 34 -16.50 17.09 13.51
CA ASN A 34 -15.82 18.28 14.05
C ASN A 34 -15.48 19.32 12.97
N GLY A 35 -15.80 19.06 11.70
CA GLY A 35 -15.54 19.97 10.59
C GLY A 35 -14.07 20.12 10.19
N PHE A 36 -13.16 19.28 10.67
CA PHE A 36 -11.73 19.34 10.27
C PHE A 36 -11.44 18.69 8.92
N TYR A 37 -12.36 17.86 8.42
CA TYR A 37 -12.16 17.07 7.22
C TYR A 37 -13.41 17.12 6.36
N ASP A 38 -13.25 17.43 5.08
CA ASP A 38 -14.33 17.41 4.09
C ASP A 38 -14.36 16.09 3.31
N ILE A 39 -13.18 15.51 3.06
CA ILE A 39 -12.99 14.31 2.24
C ILE A 39 -11.95 13.41 2.92
N ASP A 40 -12.21 12.11 2.89
CA ASP A 40 -11.20 11.12 3.23
C ASP A 40 -10.95 10.16 2.05
N VAL A 41 -9.66 9.98 1.74
CA VAL A 41 -9.19 9.10 0.68
C VAL A 41 -8.46 7.93 1.32
N ARG A 42 -9.17 6.81 1.46
CA ARG A 42 -8.70 5.61 2.15
C ARG A 42 -8.78 4.36 1.27
N HIS A 43 -7.92 3.39 1.58
CA HIS A 43 -7.99 2.05 1.03
C HIS A 43 -8.87 1.18 1.94
N GLY A 44 -9.83 0.45 1.37
CA GLY A 44 -10.75 -0.37 2.13
C GLY A 44 -11.89 -0.91 1.29
N TYR A 45 -12.77 -1.68 1.92
CA TYR A 45 -13.90 -2.33 1.25
C TYR A 45 -15.12 -1.44 1.08
N GLY A 46 -15.11 -0.21 1.61
CA GLY A 46 -16.22 0.73 1.40
C GLY A 46 -17.38 0.62 2.40
N ASN A 47 -17.34 -0.34 3.32
CA ASN A 47 -18.44 -0.59 4.26
C ASN A 47 -18.32 0.31 5.51
N TRP A 48 -18.37 1.63 5.31
CA TRP A 48 -18.37 2.60 6.41
C TRP A 48 -19.74 3.23 6.56
N ASP A 49 -20.34 3.05 7.75
CA ASP A 49 -21.68 3.55 8.05
C ASP A 49 -21.72 5.08 8.04
N ASN A 50 -22.87 5.63 7.62
CA ASN A 50 -23.14 7.07 7.62
C ASN A 50 -22.22 7.90 6.72
N LEU A 51 -21.55 7.28 5.74
CA LEU A 51 -20.73 7.97 4.75
C LEU A 51 -21.24 7.72 3.34
N GLU A 52 -21.09 8.74 2.48
CA GLU A 52 -21.15 8.53 1.04
C GLU A 52 -19.78 8.05 0.55
N VAL A 53 -19.72 6.83 0.01
CA VAL A 53 -18.47 6.21 -0.44
C VAL A 53 -18.47 6.11 -1.95
N ARG A 54 -17.45 6.69 -2.59
CA ARG A 54 -17.21 6.59 -4.03
C ARG A 54 -15.85 5.97 -4.31
N THR A 55 -15.83 4.96 -5.19
CA THR A 55 -14.58 4.32 -5.61
C THR A 55 -13.83 5.24 -6.56
N VAL A 56 -12.63 5.66 -6.17
CA VAL A 56 -11.74 6.48 -7.02
C VAL A 56 -10.94 5.59 -7.98
N ARG A 57 -10.46 4.44 -7.51
CA ARG A 57 -9.63 3.51 -8.29
C ARG A 57 -9.60 2.13 -7.63
N GLY A 58 -9.55 1.08 -8.44
CA GLY A 58 -9.19 -0.27 -8.00
C GLY A 58 -7.67 -0.47 -7.97
N GLU A 59 -7.17 -1.15 -6.95
CA GLU A 59 -5.75 -1.50 -6.80
C GLU A 59 -5.54 -3.01 -6.99
N PHE A 60 -4.39 -3.38 -7.54
CA PHE A 60 -3.93 -4.78 -7.56
C PHE A 60 -2.71 -4.89 -6.65
N ILE A 61 -2.59 -6.03 -5.99
CA ILE A 61 -1.53 -6.29 -5.00
C ILE A 61 -0.62 -7.36 -5.58
N ALA A 62 0.67 -7.05 -5.64
CA ALA A 62 1.67 -7.89 -6.26
C ALA A 62 3.01 -7.76 -5.52
N PRO A 63 3.82 -8.83 -5.45
CA PRO A 63 5.19 -8.74 -4.96
C PRO A 63 6.01 -7.78 -5.80
N LEU A 64 6.68 -6.85 -5.15
CA LEU A 64 7.54 -5.85 -5.78
C LEU A 64 8.96 -5.96 -5.24
N ALA A 65 9.93 -5.80 -6.14
CA ALA A 65 11.35 -5.80 -5.84
C ALA A 65 12.10 -4.90 -6.83
N SER A 66 13.25 -4.37 -6.43
CA SER A 66 14.08 -3.60 -7.35
C SER A 66 14.63 -4.49 -8.47
N PRO A 67 14.84 -3.95 -9.69
CA PRO A 67 15.42 -4.72 -10.81
C PRO A 67 16.75 -5.38 -10.43
N ARG A 68 17.64 -4.65 -9.76
CA ARG A 68 18.93 -5.15 -9.27
C ARG A 68 18.80 -6.33 -8.30
N TYR A 69 17.74 -6.35 -7.47
CA TYR A 69 17.49 -7.48 -6.57
C TYR A 69 17.08 -8.72 -7.37
N LEU A 70 16.19 -8.56 -8.36
CA LEU A 70 15.67 -9.65 -9.20
C LEU A 70 16.71 -10.19 -10.19
N GLU A 71 17.65 -9.38 -10.65
CA GLU A 71 18.79 -9.84 -11.46
C GLU A 71 19.65 -10.88 -10.72
N ARG A 72 19.81 -10.69 -9.40
CA ARG A 72 20.59 -11.59 -8.54
C ARG A 72 19.76 -12.75 -7.98
N HIS A 73 18.45 -12.54 -7.83
CA HIS A 73 17.53 -13.49 -7.25
C HIS A 73 16.27 -13.54 -8.13
N PRO A 74 16.32 -14.26 -9.26
CA PRO A 74 15.20 -14.32 -10.19
C PRO A 74 14.02 -15.07 -9.57
N VAL A 75 12.81 -14.52 -9.75
CA VAL A 75 11.53 -15.12 -9.34
C VAL A 75 10.77 -15.51 -10.60
N LYS A 76 10.43 -16.79 -10.74
CA LYS A 76 9.68 -17.33 -11.89
C LYS A 76 8.29 -17.83 -11.50
N ALA A 77 8.12 -18.24 -10.25
CA ALA A 77 6.86 -18.72 -9.71
C ALA A 77 6.65 -18.22 -8.25
N PRO A 78 5.40 -18.18 -7.74
CA PRO A 78 5.12 -17.75 -6.38
C PRO A 78 5.88 -18.53 -5.30
N GLU A 79 6.19 -19.81 -5.54
CA GLU A 79 6.95 -20.68 -4.64
C GLU A 79 8.38 -20.18 -4.41
N ASP A 80 8.98 -19.56 -5.43
CA ASP A 80 10.35 -19.06 -5.35
C ASP A 80 10.49 -18.04 -4.22
N LEU A 81 9.44 -17.22 -3.97
CA LEU A 81 9.39 -16.19 -2.93
C LEU A 81 9.68 -16.73 -1.52
N LEU A 82 9.48 -18.03 -1.28
CA LEU A 82 9.84 -18.67 -0.02
C LEU A 82 11.36 -18.66 0.26
N ALA A 83 12.18 -18.56 -0.78
CA ALA A 83 13.63 -18.45 -0.68
C ALA A 83 14.11 -17.00 -0.49
N HIS A 84 13.21 -16.01 -0.56
CA HIS A 84 13.57 -14.60 -0.49
C HIS A 84 13.33 -13.99 0.90
N ARG A 85 13.92 -12.81 1.08
CA ARG A 85 13.59 -11.90 2.18
C ARG A 85 12.32 -11.16 1.82
N LEU A 86 11.26 -11.40 2.60
CA LEU A 86 10.00 -10.70 2.47
C LEU A 86 9.93 -9.57 3.49
N ILE A 87 9.35 -8.45 3.08
CA ILE A 87 9.14 -7.26 3.91
C ILE A 87 7.68 -7.28 4.37
N TYR A 88 7.47 -7.17 5.68
CA TYR A 88 6.13 -7.09 6.26
C TYR A 88 5.66 -5.63 6.30
N SER A 89 4.42 -5.40 5.89
CA SER A 89 3.73 -4.12 6.08
C SER A 89 2.55 -4.37 7.01
N GLU A 90 2.40 -3.60 8.07
CA GLU A 90 1.42 -3.91 9.13
C GLU A 90 -0.02 -3.53 8.74
N THR A 91 -0.18 -2.58 7.82
CA THR A 91 -1.45 -1.91 7.53
C THR A 91 -2.20 -2.27 6.23
N PRO A 92 -1.66 -3.01 5.23
CA PRO A 92 -2.41 -3.31 4.01
C PRO A 92 -3.55 -4.32 4.28
N LEU A 93 -4.61 -4.24 3.46
CA LEU A 93 -5.76 -5.14 3.52
C LEU A 93 -5.40 -6.60 3.22
N VAL A 94 -4.36 -6.81 2.41
CA VAL A 94 -3.86 -8.12 2.02
C VAL A 94 -2.44 -8.24 2.51
N GLN A 95 -2.22 -9.19 3.42
CA GLN A 95 -0.92 -9.59 3.90
C GLN A 95 -0.39 -10.76 3.07
N TRP A 96 0.91 -11.01 3.21
CA TRP A 96 1.60 -12.13 2.57
C TRP A 96 0.87 -13.46 2.72
N LYS A 97 0.32 -13.75 3.91
CA LYS A 97 -0.44 -14.99 4.15
C LYS A 97 -1.67 -15.11 3.23
N GLN A 98 -2.46 -14.04 3.06
CA GLN A 98 -3.60 -14.07 2.14
C GLN A 98 -3.14 -14.13 0.68
N TRP A 99 -2.07 -13.41 0.33
CA TRP A 99 -1.54 -13.42 -1.03
C TRP A 99 -1.07 -14.82 -1.44
N PHE A 100 -0.23 -15.47 -0.63
CA PHE A 100 0.23 -16.84 -0.87
C PHE A 100 -0.89 -17.88 -0.90
N GLY A 101 -1.91 -17.70 -0.05
CA GLY A 101 -3.10 -18.56 -0.08
C GLY A 101 -3.85 -18.51 -1.41
N ARG A 102 -3.86 -17.34 -2.08
CA ARG A 102 -4.47 -17.16 -3.40
C ARG A 102 -3.61 -17.72 -4.54
N THR A 103 -2.30 -17.86 -4.34
CA THR A 103 -1.36 -18.39 -5.35
C THR A 103 -1.11 -19.88 -5.23
N GLY A 104 -1.78 -20.59 -4.31
CA GLY A 104 -1.61 -22.04 -4.14
C GLY A 104 -0.37 -22.45 -3.33
N VAL A 105 0.25 -21.51 -2.60
CA VAL A 105 1.47 -21.75 -1.79
C VAL A 105 1.19 -21.59 -0.29
N PRO A 106 0.32 -22.42 0.32
CA PRO A 106 -0.10 -22.23 1.72
C PRO A 106 1.04 -22.41 2.74
N GLN A 107 2.13 -23.08 2.35
CA GLN A 107 3.33 -23.30 3.16
C GLN A 107 3.99 -21.98 3.62
N ALA A 108 3.72 -20.87 2.92
CA ALA A 108 4.26 -19.56 3.23
C ALA A 108 3.74 -18.95 4.54
N ALA A 109 2.71 -19.54 5.17
CA ALA A 109 2.16 -19.07 6.44
C ALA A 109 3.17 -19.07 7.60
N GLN A 110 4.31 -19.77 7.45
CA GLN A 110 5.37 -19.88 8.46
C GLN A 110 6.59 -18.98 8.18
N LYS A 111 6.54 -18.16 7.13
CA LYS A 111 7.66 -17.30 6.76
C LYS A 111 7.89 -16.23 7.82
N THR A 112 9.14 -16.05 8.23
CA THR A 112 9.58 -14.91 9.05
C THR A 112 9.94 -13.71 8.16
N PHE A 113 9.75 -12.52 8.70
CA PHE A 113 10.06 -11.26 8.03
C PHE A 113 11.26 -10.61 8.68
N ASP A 114 12.24 -10.20 7.87
CA ASP A 114 13.45 -9.55 8.38
C ASP A 114 13.21 -8.05 8.65
N PHE A 115 12.19 -7.47 8.00
CA PHE A 115 11.79 -6.08 8.15
C PHE A 115 10.26 -6.00 8.33
N SER A 116 9.82 -5.12 9.23
CA SER A 116 8.41 -4.78 9.49
C SER A 116 8.26 -3.28 9.51
N PHE A 117 7.23 -2.76 8.83
CA PHE A 117 6.92 -1.33 8.83
C PHE A 117 5.43 -1.08 8.99
N ASP A 118 5.10 -0.07 9.80
CA ASP A 118 3.75 0.43 10.02
C ASP A 118 3.27 1.35 8.86
N ARG A 119 4.15 1.68 7.92
CA ARG A 119 3.87 2.49 6.73
C ARG A 119 4.25 1.74 5.46
N SER A 120 3.31 1.53 4.54
CA SER A 120 3.58 0.82 3.29
C SER A 120 4.64 1.50 2.40
N TYR A 121 4.79 2.82 2.48
CA TYR A 121 5.86 3.51 1.73
C TYR A 121 7.26 3.05 2.19
N MET A 122 7.47 2.77 3.47
CA MET A 122 8.77 2.29 3.97
C MET A 122 9.07 0.89 3.42
N SER A 123 8.05 0.03 3.28
CA SER A 123 8.20 -1.28 2.65
C SER A 123 8.61 -1.15 1.18
N LEU A 124 7.99 -0.25 0.44
CA LEU A 124 8.33 0.03 -0.96
C LEU A 124 9.74 0.60 -1.11
N GLU A 125 10.12 1.58 -0.29
CA GLU A 125 11.47 2.17 -0.31
C GLU A 125 12.55 1.14 0.04
N THR A 126 12.30 0.33 1.07
CA THR A 126 13.22 -0.76 1.47
C THR A 126 13.39 -1.78 0.32
N SER A 127 12.30 -2.09 -0.38
CA SER A 127 12.34 -2.96 -1.55
C SER A 127 13.10 -2.33 -2.73
N ALA A 128 12.90 -1.03 -2.98
CA ALA A 128 13.60 -0.26 -4.00
C ALA A 128 15.13 -0.22 -3.74
N LEU A 129 15.54 -0.15 -2.48
CA LEU A 129 16.95 -0.26 -2.05
C LEU A 129 17.53 -1.67 -2.27
N GLY A 130 16.73 -2.64 -2.72
CA GLY A 130 17.16 -4.02 -2.96
C GLY A 130 17.35 -4.83 -1.68
N LEU A 131 16.65 -4.45 -0.61
CA LEU A 131 16.75 -5.11 0.68
C LEU A 131 15.68 -6.20 0.88
N GLY A 132 14.88 -6.50 -0.14
CA GLY A 132 13.87 -7.57 -0.09
C GLY A 132 12.70 -7.33 -1.03
N ILE A 133 11.69 -8.17 -0.90
CA ILE A 133 10.46 -8.13 -1.68
C ILE A 133 9.34 -7.57 -0.79
N ALA A 134 8.71 -6.49 -1.23
CA ALA A 134 7.51 -5.93 -0.61
C ALA A 134 6.25 -6.50 -1.28
N LEU A 135 5.11 -6.36 -0.61
CA LEU A 135 3.79 -6.68 -1.15
C LEU A 135 2.94 -5.40 -1.22
#